data_AF-A0A8J6VSV9-F1
#
_entry.id   AF-A0A8J6VSV9-F1
#
_cell.length_a   1.000
_cell.length_b   1.000
_cell.length_c   1.000
_cell.angle_alpha   90.00
_cell.angle_beta   90.00
_cell.angle_gamma   90.00
#
_symmetry.space_group_name_H-M   'P 1'
#
loop_
_entity.id
_entity.type
_entity.pdbx_description
1 polymer ?
#
loop_
_entity_poly.entity_id
_entity_poly.type
_entity_poly.pdbx_seq_one_letter_code
_entity_poly.pdbx_strand_id
1 'polypeptide(L)'
;MTNVGEVYFRLYGENFDPHEVTKFLGLEPSRVSIKAKPVPKFSSWVLSLSRTEEPVYDVYEKSEALLKLLLPKQELISKAKESFGLDAVLR
;
A
#
# COMPACT_ATOMS: atom_id res chain seq x y z
N MET A 1 15.59 19.47 -14.09
CA MET A 1 14.61 19.34 -13.00
C MET A 1 14.38 17.87 -12.78
N THR A 2 14.42 17.41 -11.53
CA THR A 2 14.17 16.00 -11.18
C THR A 2 12.74 15.90 -10.65
N ASN A 3 11.97 14.95 -11.17
CA ASN A 3 10.62 14.70 -10.72
C ASN A 3 10.65 13.68 -9.59
N VAL A 4 9.75 13.84 -8.62
CA VAL A 4 9.61 12.92 -7.50
C VAL A 4 8.22 12.30 -7.55
N GLY A 5 8.17 11.01 -7.88
CA GLY A 5 6.94 10.23 -7.98
C GLY A 5 6.94 9.04 -7.01
N GLU A 6 5.75 8.61 -6.61
CA GLU A 6 5.55 7.38 -5.85
C GLU A 6 4.28 6.69 -6.37
N VAL A 7 4.43 5.51 -6.97
CA VAL A 7 3.32 4.57 -7.16
C VAL A 7 3.25 3.67 -5.94
N TYR A 8 2.07 3.57 -5.34
CA TYR A 8 1.84 2.80 -4.14
C TYR A 8 0.49 2.08 -4.14
N PHE A 9 0.46 0.98 -3.41
CA PHE A 9 -0.74 0.27 -3.05
C PHE A 9 -1.04 0.50 -1.58
N ARG A 10 -2.27 0.85 -1.26
CA ARG A 10 -2.73 1.15 0.11
C ARG A 10 -3.94 0.31 0.47
N LEU A 11 -3.85 -0.34 1.63
CA LEU A 11 -4.98 -0.82 2.39
C LEU A 11 -5.28 0.16 3.53
N TYR A 12 -6.55 0.47 3.75
CA TYR A 12 -6.96 1.40 4.82
C TYR A 12 -8.34 1.07 5.35
N GLY A 13 -8.56 1.44 6.61
CA GLY A 13 -9.78 1.12 7.34
C GLY A 13 -9.78 1.79 8.72
N GLU A 14 -10.89 1.67 9.43
CA GLU A 14 -11.08 2.35 10.71
C GLU A 14 -10.36 1.68 11.88
N ASN A 15 -10.53 0.36 12.02
CA ASN A 15 -10.14 -0.40 13.20
C ASN A 15 -9.47 -1.71 12.78
N PHE A 16 -8.22 -1.64 12.33
CA PHE A 16 -7.41 -2.81 12.04
C PHE A 16 -5.97 -2.62 12.54
N ASP A 17 -5.29 -3.72 12.84
CA ASP A 17 -3.85 -3.75 13.12
C ASP A 17 -3.05 -4.00 11.83
N PRO A 18 -2.23 -3.04 11.37
CA PRO A 18 -1.36 -3.22 10.20
C PRO A 18 -0.38 -4.39 10.34
N HIS A 19 0.00 -4.79 11.56
CA HIS A 19 0.87 -5.96 11.77
C HIS A 19 0.16 -7.28 11.44
N GLU A 20 -1.15 -7.38 11.67
CA GLU A 20 -1.93 -8.54 11.26
C GLU A 20 -2.03 -8.62 9.74
N VAL A 21 -2.19 -7.48 9.07
CA VAL A 21 -2.18 -7.40 7.60
C VAL A 21 -0.82 -7.82 7.03
N THR A 22 0.30 -7.36 7.61
CA THR A 22 1.66 -7.80 7.23
C THR A 22 1.79 -9.31 7.32
N LYS A 23 1.40 -9.91 8.46
CA LYS A 23 1.44 -11.37 8.66
C LYS A 23 0.55 -12.11 7.66
N PHE A 24 -0.65 -11.60 7.41
CA PHE A 24 -1.63 -12.22 6.52
C PHE A 24 -1.18 -12.21 5.06
N LEU A 25 -0.62 -11.09 4.60
CA LEU A 25 -0.16 -10.94 3.21
C LEU A 25 1.24 -11.53 2.98
N GLY A 26 2.06 -11.68 4.02
CA GLY A 26 3.47 -12.05 3.89
C GLY A 26 4.25 -11.04 3.05
N LEU A 27 3.91 -9.75 3.19
CA LEU A 27 4.59 -8.62 2.57
C LEU A 27 4.91 -7.60 3.65
N GLU A 28 6.09 -6.99 3.56
CA GLU A 28 6.45 -5.87 4.42
C GLU A 28 5.97 -4.55 3.81
N PRO A 29 5.28 -3.68 4.57
CA PRO A 29 4.88 -2.37 4.09
C PRO A 29 6.09 -1.44 3.98
N SER A 30 6.03 -0.54 3.01
CA SER A 30 6.89 0.65 2.96
C SER A 30 6.54 1.67 4.05
N ARG A 31 5.26 1.73 4.45
CA ARG A 31 4.76 2.71 5.40
C ARG A 31 3.49 2.21 6.08
N VAL A 32 3.42 2.47 7.38
CA VAL A 32 2.25 2.23 8.21
C VAL A 32 1.82 3.54 8.84
N SER A 33 0.51 3.74 8.93
CA SER A 33 -0.08 4.86 9.66
C SER A 33 -1.13 4.31 10.61
N ILE A 34 -1.13 4.78 11.86
CA ILE A 34 -2.11 4.38 12.87
C ILE A 34 -3.07 5.54 13.10
N LYS A 35 -4.38 5.27 13.11
CA LYS A 35 -5.41 6.26 13.42
C LYS A 35 -5.10 6.97 14.75
N ALA A 36 -5.16 8.29 14.74
CA ALA A 36 -4.91 9.13 15.91
C ALA A 36 -5.75 10.41 15.87
N LYS A 37 -5.91 11.08 17.02
CA LYS A 37 -6.59 12.37 17.13
C LYS A 37 -5.53 13.48 17.30
N PRO A 38 -5.47 14.51 16.44
CA PRO A 38 -6.49 14.89 15.45
C PRO A 38 -6.40 14.16 14.09
N VAL A 39 -5.23 13.67 13.69
CA VAL A 39 -4.98 12.93 12.45
C VAL A 39 -3.96 11.83 12.70
N PRO A 40 -3.97 10.73 11.92
CA PRO A 40 -4.82 10.45 10.77
C PRO A 40 -6.18 9.85 11.13
N LYS A 41 -7.21 10.09 10.29
CA LYS A 41 -8.59 9.61 10.51
C LYS A 41 -8.74 8.08 10.39
N PHE A 42 -7.83 7.44 9.67
CA PHE A 42 -7.84 6.00 9.39
C PHE A 42 -6.44 5.43 9.58
N SER A 43 -6.36 4.16 9.96
CA SER A 43 -5.11 3.41 9.85
C SER A 43 -4.86 3.06 8.38
N SER A 44 -3.60 2.85 8.01
CA SER A 44 -3.25 2.39 6.68
C SER A 44 -1.98 1.58 6.63
N TRP A 45 -1.96 0.64 5.70
CA TRP A 45 -0.84 -0.21 5.33
C TRP A 45 -0.49 0.09 3.87
N VAL A 46 0.75 0.49 3.59
CA VAL A 46 1.16 0.98 2.25
C VAL A 46 2.38 0.22 1.75
N LEU A 47 2.32 -0.27 0.52
CA LEU A 47 3.43 -0.87 -0.21
C LEU A 47 3.79 0.04 -1.40
N SER A 48 5.07 0.42 -1.50
CA SER A 48 5.62 1.11 -2.66
C SER A 48 7.02 0.59 -2.98
N LEU A 49 7.44 0.73 -4.23
CA LEU A 49 8.75 0.26 -4.71
C LEU A 49 9.87 1.29 -4.54
N SER A 50 9.73 2.15 -3.53
CA SER A 50 10.54 3.36 -3.26
C SER A 50 10.19 4.59 -4.10
N ARG A 51 10.37 5.74 -3.46
CA ARG A 51 10.20 7.07 -4.05
C ARG A 51 11.49 7.37 -4.83
N THR A 52 11.41 7.40 -6.15
CA THR A 52 12.57 7.66 -6.99
C THR A 52 12.60 9.11 -7.47
N GLU A 53 13.80 9.70 -7.45
CA GLU A 53 14.08 11.00 -8.05
C GLU A 53 14.67 10.76 -9.43
N GLU A 54 13.86 10.89 -10.47
CA GLU A 54 14.26 10.63 -11.85
C GLU A 54 13.89 11.82 -12.75
N PRO A 55 14.67 12.12 -13.81
CA PRO A 55 14.32 13.17 -14.76
C PRO A 55 12.95 12.96 -15.41
N VAL A 56 12.60 11.69 -15.66
CA VAL A 56 11.29 11.24 -16.15
C VAL A 56 10.85 10.10 -15.26
N TYR A 57 9.66 10.21 -14.64
CA TYR A 57 9.09 9.17 -13.80
C TYR A 57 8.09 8.36 -14.62
N ASP A 58 8.47 7.15 -15.04
CA ASP A 58 7.58 6.25 -15.78
C ASP A 58 6.58 5.56 -14.85
N VAL A 59 5.39 6.15 -14.73
CA VAL A 59 4.32 5.64 -13.88
C VAL A 59 3.88 4.23 -14.30
N TYR A 60 3.93 3.90 -15.59
CA TYR A 60 3.51 2.59 -16.08
C TYR A 60 4.50 1.51 -15.67
N GLU A 61 5.80 1.76 -15.86
CA GLU A 61 6.86 0.85 -15.44
C GLU A 61 6.79 0.56 -13.93
N LYS A 62 6.69 1.62 -13.11
CA LYS A 62 6.61 1.47 -11.65
C LYS A 62 5.32 0.76 -11.22
N SER A 63 4.20 1.01 -11.90
CA SER A 63 2.93 0.31 -11.65
C SER A 63 3.01 -1.16 -11.99
N GLU A 64 3.61 -1.52 -13.14
CA GLU A 64 3.78 -2.91 -13.55
C GLU A 64 4.67 -3.68 -12.56
N ALA A 65 5.77 -3.07 -12.13
CA ALA A 65 6.64 -3.66 -11.13
C ALA A 65 5.90 -3.89 -9.79
N LEU A 66 5.05 -2.95 -9.36
CA LEU A 66 4.26 -3.10 -8.14
C LEU A 66 3.20 -4.20 -8.30
N LEU A 67 2.54 -4.27 -9.47
CA LEU A 67 1.56 -5.32 -9.78
C LEU A 67 2.19 -6.72 -9.78
N LYS A 68 3.44 -6.88 -10.22
CA LYS A 68 4.16 -8.17 -10.16
C LYS A 68 4.29 -8.70 -8.72
N LEU A 69 4.32 -7.82 -7.72
CA LEU A 69 4.31 -8.22 -6.30
C LEU A 69 2.91 -8.54 -5.76
N LEU A 70 1.89 -7.82 -6.25
CA LEU A 70 0.52 -7.89 -5.75
C LEU A 70 -0.31 -9.02 -6.39
N LEU A 71 -0.14 -9.27 -7.69
CA LEU A 71 -0.92 -10.27 -8.44
C LEU A 71 -0.85 -11.68 -7.83
N PRO A 72 0.34 -12.20 -7.42
CA PRO A 72 0.41 -13.50 -6.75
C PRO A 72 -0.35 -13.56 -5.41
N LYS A 73 -0.73 -12.41 -4.84
CA LYS A 73 -1.41 -12.26 -3.55
C LYS A 73 -2.82 -11.69 -3.69
N GLN A 74 -3.36 -11.57 -4.89
CA GLN A 74 -4.66 -10.94 -5.14
C GLN A 74 -5.79 -11.55 -4.30
N GLU A 75 -5.86 -12.88 -4.23
CA GLU A 75 -6.83 -13.62 -3.39
C GLU A 75 -6.68 -13.29 -1.90
N LEU A 76 -5.45 -13.20 -1.41
CA LEU A 76 -5.18 -12.83 -0.01
C LEU A 76 -5.55 -11.36 0.25
N ILE A 77 -5.28 -10.47 -0.70
CA ILE A 77 -5.67 -9.06 -0.60
C ILE A 77 -7.20 -8.94 -0.52
N SER A 78 -7.94 -9.65 -1.36
CA SER A 78 -9.42 -9.67 -1.30
C SER A 78 -9.91 -10.19 0.07
N LYS A 79 -9.35 -11.30 0.55
CA LYS A 79 -9.70 -11.85 1.87
C LYS A 79 -9.33 -10.91 3.02
N ALA A 80 -8.22 -10.19 2.93
CA ALA A 80 -7.82 -9.20 3.92
C ALA A 80 -8.80 -8.02 3.97
N LYS A 81 -9.29 -7.56 2.81
CA LYS A 81 -10.33 -6.53 2.75
C LYS A 81 -11.60 -6.95 3.47
N GLU A 82 -12.06 -8.17 3.23
CA GLU A 82 -13.26 -8.72 3.89
C GLU A 82 -13.04 -8.95 5.38
N SER A 83 -11.92 -9.58 5.76
CA SER A 83 -11.64 -10.02 7.13
C SER A 83 -11.35 -8.86 8.08
N PHE A 84 -10.71 -7.80 7.59
CA PHE A 84 -10.30 -6.65 8.39
C PHE A 84 -11.11 -5.38 8.09
N GLY A 85 -12.12 -5.45 7.21
CA GLY A 85 -12.95 -4.31 6.81
C GLY A 85 -12.14 -3.19 6.14
N LEU A 86 -11.34 -3.54 5.14
CA LEU A 86 -10.42 -2.62 4.46
C LEU A 86 -10.87 -2.29 3.04
N ASP A 87 -10.54 -1.07 2.63
CA ASP A 87 -10.54 -0.66 1.25
C ASP A 87 -9.13 -0.66 0.66
N ALA A 88 -9.05 -0.82 -0.66
CA ALA A 88 -7.80 -0.91 -1.39
C ALA A 88 -7.74 0.13 -2.51
N VAL A 89 -6.58 0.78 -2.66
CA VAL A 89 -6.32 1.75 -3.73
C VAL A 89 -4.89 1.58 -4.24
N LEU A 90 -4.72 1.63 -5.56
CA LEU A 90 -3.43 1.77 -6.23
C LEU A 90 -3.38 3.18 -6.86
N ARG A 91 -2.33 3.95 -6.56
CA ARG A 91 -2.15 5.34 -6.99
C ARG A 91 -0.71 5.63 -7.35
#